data_AF-A0A7V0U5E9-F1
#
_entry.id   AF-A0A7V0U5E9-F1
#
_cell.length_a   1.000
_cell.length_b   1.000
_cell.length_c   1.000
_cell.angle_alpha   90.00
_cell.angle_beta   90.00
_cell.angle_gamma   90.00
#
_symmetry.space_group_name_H-M   'P 1'
#
loop_
_entity.id
_entity.type
_entity.pdbx_description
1 polymer ?
#
loop_
_entity_poly.entity_id
_entity_poly.type
_entity_poly.pdbx_seq_one_letter_code
_entity_poly.pdbx_strand_id
1 'polypeptide(L)'
;MSTESLQGDLLAVGGGLMAAVYFLIGRHVRRSVSTLEYAAATYGTAALFALISCWIVRTPLLSFSRPTIIALLLLGIVAQVIGHSTFNWALKHLSATHVSVLILGEPVGSALLAILFFGEIPSGLNLVGIATILGGIYWSLRTKEPDYAHQP
;
A
#
# COMPACT_ATOMS: atom_id res chain seq x y z
N MET A 1 2.59 -27.54 -3.43
CA MET A 1 3.10 -26.17 -3.21
C MET A 1 4.60 -26.21 -3.42
N SER A 2 5.12 -25.52 -4.44
CA SER A 2 6.57 -25.44 -4.67
C SER A 2 7.23 -24.65 -3.53
N THR A 3 8.49 -24.95 -3.21
CA THR A 3 9.28 -24.25 -2.19
C THR A 3 9.38 -22.73 -2.42
N GLU A 4 9.32 -22.28 -3.68
CA GLU A 4 9.26 -20.85 -4.03
C GLU A 4 7.98 -20.16 -3.54
N SER A 5 6.84 -20.86 -3.54
CA SER A 5 5.57 -20.33 -3.02
C SER A 5 5.68 -20.04 -1.53
N LEU A 6 6.33 -20.92 -0.77
CA LEU A 6 6.45 -20.77 0.69
C LEU A 6 7.34 -19.57 1.06
N GLN A 7 8.42 -19.34 0.32
CA GLN A 7 9.28 -18.17 0.55
C GLN A 7 8.53 -16.86 0.24
N GLY A 8 7.75 -16.84 -0.84
CA GLY A 8 6.87 -15.72 -1.16
C GLY A 8 5.83 -15.45 -0.07
N ASP A 9 5.18 -16.51 0.42
CA ASP A 9 4.16 -16.41 1.48
C ASP A 9 4.75 -15.85 2.78
N LEU A 10 5.94 -16.31 3.18
CA LEU A 10 6.64 -15.79 4.37
C LEU A 10 7.03 -14.32 4.21
N LEU A 11 7.51 -13.93 3.03
CA LEU A 11 7.81 -12.52 2.72
C LEU A 11 6.55 -11.65 2.76
N ALA A 12 5.41 -12.16 2.26
CA ALA A 12 4.14 -11.46 2.30
C ALA A 12 3.65 -11.23 3.74
N VAL A 13 3.72 -12.27 4.59
CA VAL A 13 3.40 -12.15 6.03
C VAL A 13 4.34 -11.16 6.72
N GLY A 14 5.64 -11.24 6.44
CA GLY A 14 6.63 -10.30 6.96
C GLY A 14 6.34 -8.85 6.54
N GLY A 15 6.01 -8.64 5.26
CA GLY A 15 5.60 -7.33 4.74
C GLY A 15 4.35 -6.78 5.42
N GLY A 16 3.33 -7.62 5.63
CA GLY A 16 2.12 -7.27 6.36
C GLY A 16 2.40 -6.88 7.82
N LEU A 17 3.27 -7.61 8.52
CA LEU A 17 3.69 -7.29 9.88
C LEU A 17 4.41 -5.94 9.94
N MET A 18 5.35 -5.69 9.02
CA MET A 18 6.06 -4.42 8.93
C MET A 18 5.11 -3.25 8.65
N ALA A 19 4.14 -3.44 7.75
CA ALA A 19 3.11 -2.45 7.46
C ALA A 19 2.26 -2.13 8.70
N ALA A 20 1.86 -3.15 9.48
CA ALA A 20 1.12 -2.95 10.72
C ALA A 20 1.92 -2.14 11.76
N VAL A 21 3.21 -2.46 11.95
CA VAL A 21 4.12 -1.71 12.83
C VAL A 21 4.26 -0.26 12.35
N TYR A 22 4.46 -0.06 11.04
CA TYR A 22 4.54 1.27 10.43
C TYR A 22 3.29 2.11 10.71
N PHE A 23 2.09 1.56 10.50
CA PHE A 23 0.84 2.27 10.77
C PHE A 23 0.66 2.59 12.26
N LEU A 24 1.04 1.67 13.16
CA LEU A 24 0.94 1.89 14.61
C LEU A 24 1.86 3.02 15.08
N ILE A 25 3.13 3.00 14.65
CA ILE A 25 4.10 4.07 14.95
C ILE A 25 3.65 5.38 14.31
N GLY A 26 3.23 5.33 13.04
CA GLY A 26 2.74 6.48 12.30
C GLY A 26 1.58 7.17 13.01
N ARG A 27 0.60 6.41 13.51
CA ARG A 27 -0.53 6.95 14.29
C ARG A 27 -0.09 7.73 15.53
N HIS A 28 0.98 7.30 16.21
CA HIS A 28 1.50 7.99 17.38
C HIS A 28 2.28 9.26 16.98
N VAL A 29 3.23 9.14 16.05
CA VAL A 29 4.12 10.25 15.62
C VAL A 29 3.33 11.35 14.92
N ARG A 30 2.29 11.01 14.14
CA ARG A 30 1.46 11.97 13.43
C ARG A 30 0.62 12.90 14.33
N ARG A 31 0.58 12.65 15.64
CA ARG A 31 -0.07 13.55 16.62
C ARG A 31 0.74 14.83 16.89
N SER A 32 2.06 14.78 16.71
CA SER A 32 2.99 15.87 17.04
C SER A 32 3.78 16.39 15.85
N VAL A 33 3.68 15.74 14.69
CA VAL A 33 4.48 16.04 13.49
C VAL A 33 3.56 16.29 12.29
N SER A 34 3.90 17.28 11.46
CA SER A 34 3.11 17.63 10.28
C SER A 34 3.14 16.51 9.22
N THR A 35 2.20 16.56 8.26
CA THR A 35 2.15 15.58 7.16
C THR A 35 3.42 15.57 6.33
N LEU A 36 3.95 16.76 6.05
CA LEU A 36 5.08 16.90 5.16
C LEU A 36 6.37 16.39 5.81
N GLU A 37 6.60 16.70 7.08
CA GLU A 37 7.76 16.21 7.83
C GLU A 37 7.74 14.69 7.96
N TYR A 38 6.58 14.11 8.28
CA TYR A 38 6.45 12.67 8.36
C TYR A 38 6.68 12.00 6.99
N ALA A 39 6.08 12.54 5.92
CA ALA A 39 6.27 12.01 4.56
C ALA A 39 7.72 12.14 4.08
N ALA A 40 8.38 13.26 4.38
CA ALA A 40 9.79 13.46 4.03
C ALA A 40 10.69 12.43 4.74
N ALA A 41 10.46 12.17 6.03
CA ALA A 41 11.21 11.19 6.79
C ALA A 41 10.99 9.76 6.26
N THR A 42 9.74 9.36 6.03
CA THR A 42 9.41 8.01 5.58
C THR A 42 9.84 7.77 4.13
N TYR A 43 9.60 8.71 3.23
CA TYR A 43 10.00 8.56 1.83
C TYR A 43 11.53 8.72 1.66
N GLY A 44 12.16 9.59 2.43
CA GLY A 44 13.61 9.73 2.45
C GLY A 44 14.32 8.47 2.95
N THR A 45 13.83 7.86 4.03
CA THR A 45 14.36 6.58 4.52
C THR A 45 14.14 5.47 3.51
N ALA A 46 12.94 5.34 2.94
CA ALA A 46 12.67 4.35 1.89
C ALA A 46 13.60 4.51 0.67
N ALA A 47 13.82 5.75 0.21
CA ALA A 47 14.73 6.05 -0.89
C ALA A 47 16.18 5.66 -0.56
N LEU A 48 16.64 5.94 0.67
CA LEU A 48 17.97 5.55 1.12
C LEU A 48 18.15 4.03 1.14
N PHE A 49 17.19 3.28 1.68
CA PHE A 49 17.23 1.82 1.64
C PHE A 49 17.21 1.29 0.20
N ALA A 50 16.38 1.85 -0.68
CA ALA A 50 16.36 1.47 -2.09
C ALA A 50 17.72 1.70 -2.78
N LEU A 51 18.38 2.84 -2.53
CA LEU A 51 19.71 3.13 -3.07
C LEU A 51 20.78 2.16 -2.54
N ILE A 52 20.75 1.85 -1.24
CA ILE A 52 21.65 0.86 -0.65
C ILE A 52 21.43 -0.52 -1.28
N SER A 53 20.17 -0.94 -1.47
CA SER A 53 19.84 -2.20 -2.15
C SER A 53 20.34 -2.22 -3.58
N CYS A 54 20.14 -1.15 -4.36
CA CYS A 54 20.69 -1.04 -5.72
C CYS A 54 22.22 -1.14 -5.71
N TRP A 55 22.89 -0.55 -4.73
CA TRP A 55 24.34 -0.63 -4.60
C TRP A 55 24.82 -2.06 -4.29
N ILE A 56 24.18 -2.75 -3.34
CA ILE A 56 24.49 -4.15 -2.98
C ILE A 56 24.31 -5.09 -4.18
N VAL A 57 23.21 -4.95 -4.91
CA VAL A 57 22.85 -5.79 -6.07
C VAL A 57 23.56 -5.30 -7.35
N ARG A 58 24.31 -4.19 -7.28
CA ARG A 58 25.01 -3.55 -8.40
C ARG A 58 24.08 -3.19 -9.57
N THR A 59 22.86 -2.78 -9.27
CA THR A 59 21.88 -2.33 -10.26
C THR A 59 22.23 -0.91 -10.75
N PRO A 60 22.36 -0.65 -12.06
CA PRO A 60 22.63 0.68 -12.57
C PRO A 60 21.43 1.61 -12.34
N LEU A 61 21.68 2.78 -11.74
CA LEU A 61 20.62 3.72 -11.33
C LEU A 61 20.01 4.54 -12.48
N LEU A 62 20.79 4.78 -13.53
CA LEU A 62 20.44 5.72 -14.61
C LEU A 62 20.35 5.05 -15.98
N SER A 63 20.65 3.76 -16.09
CA SER A 63 20.74 3.04 -17.36
C SER A 63 19.45 2.29 -17.70
N PHE A 64 18.30 2.77 -17.21
CA PHE A 64 17.00 2.17 -17.48
C PHE A 64 16.44 2.59 -18.84
N SER A 65 15.64 1.71 -19.45
CA SER A 65 14.91 2.04 -20.67
C SER A 65 13.91 3.18 -20.44
N ARG A 66 13.54 3.93 -21.50
CA ARG A 66 12.52 5.01 -21.38
C ARG A 66 11.20 4.52 -20.76
N PRO A 67 10.63 3.36 -21.18
CA PRO A 67 9.43 2.82 -20.52
C PRO A 67 9.63 2.54 -19.02
N THR A 68 10.78 2.01 -18.63
CA THR A 68 11.10 1.74 -17.21
C THR A 68 11.18 3.01 -16.40
N ILE A 69 11.82 4.07 -16.92
CA ILE A 69 11.90 5.36 -16.23
C ILE A 69 10.50 5.95 -16.05
N ILE A 70 9.64 5.88 -17.07
CA ILE A 70 8.25 6.33 -16.99
C ILE A 70 7.50 5.54 -15.91
N ALA A 71 7.64 4.21 -15.90
CA ALA A 71 7.00 3.36 -14.89
C ALA A 71 7.48 3.68 -13.47
N LEU A 72 8.78 3.90 -13.27
CA LEU A 72 9.36 4.29 -11.97
C LEU A 72 8.85 5.67 -11.52
N LEU A 73 8.72 6.63 -12.44
CA LEU A 73 8.16 7.94 -12.14
C LEU A 73 6.66 7.85 -11.78
N LEU A 74 5.89 7.06 -12.51
CA LEU A 74 4.48 6.81 -12.18
C LEU A 74 4.33 6.12 -10.83
N LEU A 75 5.18 5.14 -10.52
CA LEU A 75 5.21 4.47 -9.23
C LEU A 75 5.52 5.46 -8.09
N GLY A 76 6.57 6.28 -8.25
CA GLY A 76 6.96 7.26 -7.23
C GLY A 76 5.97 8.41 -7.06
N ILE A 77 5.37 8.92 -8.13
CA ILE A 77 4.47 10.07 -8.05
C ILE A 77 3.05 9.62 -7.73
N VAL A 78 2.52 8.67 -8.49
CA VAL A 78 1.10 8.27 -8.39
C VAL A 78 0.89 7.31 -7.23
N ALA A 79 1.59 6.19 -7.19
CA ALA A 79 1.36 5.21 -6.13
C ALA A 79 1.92 5.70 -4.78
N GLN A 80 3.16 6.17 -4.76
CA GLN A 80 3.80 6.59 -3.52
C GLN A 80 3.31 7.98 -3.06
N VAL A 81 3.60 9.05 -3.79
CA VAL A 81 3.27 10.40 -3.28
C VAL A 81 1.76 10.62 -3.19
N ILE A 82 0.99 10.32 -4.24
CA ILE A 82 -0.46 10.56 -4.22
C ILE A 82 -1.20 9.49 -3.41
N GLY A 83 -0.95 8.21 -3.68
CA GLY A 83 -1.61 7.07 -3.03
C GLY A 83 -1.38 7.04 -1.51
N HIS A 84 -0.13 6.94 -1.05
CA HIS A 84 0.15 6.89 0.39
C HIS A 84 -0.27 8.17 1.13
N SER A 85 -0.14 9.34 0.50
CA SER A 85 -0.60 10.59 1.14
C SER A 85 -2.12 10.62 1.29
N THR A 86 -2.86 10.03 0.34
CA THR A 86 -4.32 9.90 0.42
C THR A 86 -4.73 8.98 1.57
N PHE A 87 -4.02 7.87 1.81
CA PHE A 87 -4.26 7.06 3.02
C PHE A 87 -3.97 7.81 4.31
N ASN A 88 -2.85 8.54 4.35
CA ASN A 88 -2.50 9.37 5.52
C ASN A 88 -3.53 10.49 5.76
N TRP A 89 -4.11 11.04 4.69
CA TRP A 89 -5.19 12.02 4.78
C TRP A 89 -6.51 11.38 5.19
N ALA A 90 -6.83 10.17 4.70
CA ALA A 90 -8.02 9.43 5.06
C ALA A 90 -8.04 9.08 6.55
N LEU A 91 -6.89 8.73 7.14
CA LEU A 91 -6.74 8.51 8.59
C LEU A 91 -7.09 9.72 9.46
N LYS A 92 -7.13 10.94 8.89
CA LYS A 92 -7.58 12.14 9.59
C LYS A 92 -9.12 12.23 9.66
N HIS A 93 -9.84 11.58 8.77
CA HIS A 93 -11.30 11.71 8.60
C HIS A 93 -12.08 10.41 8.83
N LEU A 94 -11.41 9.27 8.71
CA LEU A 94 -11.95 7.93 8.89
C LEU A 94 -11.20 7.21 10.00
N SER A 95 -11.86 6.26 10.66
CA SER A 95 -11.19 5.41 11.65
C SER A 95 -10.10 4.55 10.99
N ALA A 96 -9.10 4.14 11.76
CA ALA A 96 -8.05 3.24 11.29
C ALA A 96 -8.64 1.94 10.72
N THR A 97 -9.69 1.39 11.33
CA THR A 97 -10.40 0.21 10.85
C THR A 97 -10.96 0.42 9.44
N HIS A 98 -11.69 1.53 9.22
CA HIS A 98 -12.27 1.82 7.90
C HIS A 98 -11.18 2.02 6.84
N VAL A 99 -10.09 2.71 7.16
CA VAL A 99 -8.97 2.87 6.23
C VAL A 99 -8.33 1.52 5.91
N SER A 100 -8.07 0.67 6.90
CA SER A 100 -7.52 -0.67 6.69
C SER A 100 -8.42 -1.55 5.81
N VAL A 101 -9.74 -1.47 5.98
CA VAL A 101 -10.68 -2.22 5.14
C VAL A 101 -10.71 -1.66 3.72
N LEU A 102 -10.67 -0.34 3.53
CA LEU A 102 -10.62 0.28 2.20
C LEU A 102 -9.33 -0.06 1.44
N ILE A 103 -8.20 -0.23 2.14
CA ILE A 103 -6.93 -0.68 1.53
C ILE A 103 -7.08 -2.07 0.90
N LEU A 104 -7.97 -2.93 1.40
CA LEU A 104 -8.26 -4.22 0.75
C LEU A 104 -8.81 -4.04 -0.68
N GLY A 105 -9.31 -2.85 -1.03
CA GLY A 105 -9.72 -2.51 -2.40
C GLY A 105 -8.56 -2.37 -3.39
N GLU A 106 -7.32 -2.18 -2.93
CA GLU A 106 -6.13 -2.07 -3.80
C GLU A 106 -5.96 -3.28 -4.74
N PRO A 107 -6.02 -4.55 -4.27
CA PRO A 107 -6.04 -5.73 -5.13
C PRO A 107 -7.10 -5.68 -6.25
N VAL A 108 -8.29 -5.15 -5.96
CA VAL A 108 -9.37 -5.04 -6.94
C VAL A 108 -9.02 -3.99 -7.99
N GLY A 109 -8.56 -2.81 -7.56
CA GLY A 109 -8.08 -1.77 -8.45
C GLY A 109 -6.90 -2.23 -9.31
N SER A 110 -5.96 -2.97 -8.71
CA SER A 110 -4.82 -3.58 -9.40
C SER A 110 -5.26 -4.56 -10.46
N ALA A 111 -6.22 -5.45 -10.17
CA ALA A 111 -6.77 -6.37 -11.15
C ALA A 111 -7.47 -5.65 -12.32
N LEU A 112 -8.20 -4.57 -12.05
CA LEU A 112 -8.82 -3.75 -13.12
C LEU A 112 -7.77 -3.06 -14.00
N LEU A 113 -6.71 -2.52 -13.39
CA LEU A 113 -5.59 -1.94 -14.13
C LEU A 113 -4.83 -3.02 -14.92
N ALA A 114 -4.68 -4.22 -14.38
CA ALA A 114 -4.06 -5.36 -15.07
C ALA A 114 -4.81 -5.74 -16.34
N ILE A 115 -6.15 -5.80 -16.26
CA ILE A 115 -7.01 -6.01 -17.44
C ILE A 115 -6.83 -4.87 -18.45
N LEU A 116 -6.86 -3.61 -18.00
CA LEU A 116 -6.84 -2.45 -18.90
C LEU A 116 -5.51 -2.25 -19.62
N PHE A 117 -4.39 -2.39 -18.91
CA PHE A 117 -3.06 -2.08 -19.43
C PHE A 117 -2.31 -3.29 -19.97
N PHE A 118 -2.57 -4.49 -19.44
CA PHE A 118 -1.83 -5.71 -19.79
C PHE A 118 -2.72 -6.78 -20.45
N GLY A 119 -4.05 -6.59 -20.46
CA GLY A 119 -4.98 -7.57 -21.03
C GLY A 119 -5.07 -8.86 -20.21
N GLU A 120 -4.61 -8.84 -18.95
CA GLU A 120 -4.58 -10.01 -18.08
C GLU A 120 -5.98 -10.28 -17.50
N ILE A 121 -6.62 -11.36 -17.94
CA ILE A 121 -7.95 -11.74 -17.46
C ILE A 121 -7.81 -12.52 -16.14
N PRO A 122 -8.46 -12.08 -15.04
CA PRO A 122 -8.40 -12.79 -13.77
C PRO A 122 -8.96 -14.21 -13.88
N SER A 123 -8.31 -15.15 -13.19
CA SER A 123 -8.82 -16.51 -13.08
C SER A 123 -10.17 -16.53 -12.33
N GLY A 124 -10.93 -17.63 -12.46
CA GLY A 124 -12.17 -17.81 -11.69
C GLY A 124 -11.95 -17.69 -10.18
N LEU A 125 -10.81 -18.18 -9.67
CA LEU A 125 -10.46 -18.05 -8.26
C LEU A 125 -10.15 -16.61 -7.86
N ASN A 126 -9.50 -15.84 -8.73
CA ASN A 126 -9.23 -14.42 -8.50
C ASN A 126 -10.54 -13.63 -8.41
N LEU A 127 -11.54 -13.96 -9.24
CA LEU A 127 -12.87 -13.34 -9.21
C LEU A 127 -13.58 -13.62 -7.88
N VAL A 128 -13.47 -14.84 -7.33
CA VAL A 128 -14.00 -15.16 -6.00
C VAL A 128 -13.31 -14.33 -4.92
N GLY A 129 -11.98 -14.16 -5.01
CA GLY A 129 -11.22 -13.29 -4.11
C GLY A 129 -11.69 -11.83 -4.17
N ILE A 130 -11.83 -11.27 -5.37
CA ILE A 130 -12.35 -9.91 -5.60
C ILE A 130 -13.76 -9.75 -5.01
N ALA A 131 -14.66 -10.70 -5.27
CA ALA A 131 -16.01 -10.66 -4.73
C ALA A 131 -16.02 -10.70 -3.18
N THR A 132 -15.14 -11.52 -2.60
CA THR A 132 -14.99 -11.62 -1.14
C THR A 132 -14.50 -10.31 -0.53
N ILE A 133 -13.49 -9.69 -1.14
CA ILE A 133 -12.96 -8.38 -0.71
C ILE A 133 -14.07 -7.32 -0.75
N LEU A 134 -14.75 -7.19 -1.89
CA LEU A 134 -15.81 -6.18 -2.06
C LEU A 134 -16.97 -6.42 -1.08
N GLY A 135 -17.34 -7.67 -0.84
CA GLY A 135 -18.34 -8.05 0.16
C GLY A 135 -17.93 -7.65 1.58
N GLY A 136 -16.66 -7.90 1.95
CA GLY A 136 -16.11 -7.50 3.26
C GLY A 136 -16.08 -5.99 3.46
N ILE A 137 -15.65 -5.23 2.44
CA ILE A 137 -15.67 -3.76 2.45
C ILE A 137 -17.09 -3.25 2.65
N TYR A 138 -18.03 -3.75 1.84
CA TYR A 138 -19.43 -3.35 1.93
C TYR A 138 -20.05 -3.64 3.31
N TRP A 139 -19.77 -4.81 3.87
CA TRP A 139 -20.26 -5.18 5.20
C TRP A 139 -19.69 -4.25 6.28
N SER A 140 -18.38 -4.02 6.27
CA SER A 140 -17.72 -3.17 7.25
C SER A 140 -18.22 -1.73 7.22
N LEU A 141 -18.49 -1.17 6.03
CA LEU A 141 -19.01 0.19 5.88
C LEU A 141 -20.46 0.34 6.36
N ARG A 142 -21.21 -0.76 6.50
CA ARG A 142 -22.59 -0.75 7.02
C ARG A 142 -22.65 -0.81 8.53
N THR A 143 -21.65 -1.41 9.17
CA THR A 143 -21.51 -1.40 10.62
C THR A 143 -21.04 -0.01 11.07
N LYS A 144 -21.93 0.76 11.71
CA LYS A 144 -21.54 2.00 12.41
C LYS A 144 -20.54 1.64 13.52
N GLU A 145 -19.30 2.08 13.39
CA GLU A 145 -18.39 2.09 14.54
C GLU A 145 -18.85 3.15 15.55
N PRO A 146 -18.67 2.93 16.87
CA PRO A 146 -18.94 3.93 17.89
C PRO A 146 -18.13 5.19 17.62
N ASP A 147 -18.77 6.35 17.73
CA ASP A 147 -18.11 7.65 17.55
C ASP A 147 -17.15 7.90 18.72
N TYR A 148 -15.84 7.78 18.46
CA TYR A 148 -14.77 8.10 19.40
C TYR A 148 -14.27 9.55 19.24
N ALA A 149 -14.84 10.36 18.34
CA ALA A 149 -14.38 11.73 18.08
C ALA A 149 -14.79 12.74 19.16
N HIS A 150 -15.61 12.32 20.14
CA HIS A 150 -16.09 13.16 21.23
C HIS A 150 -16.04 12.45 22.60
N GLN A 151 -14.85 12.01 23.03
CA GLN A 151 -14.61 11.81 24.47
C GLN A 151 -13.84 13.03 25.02
N PRO A 152 -14.32 13.64 26.12
CA PRO A 152 -13.75 14.87 26.69
C PRO A 152 -12.33 14.68 27.25
#